data_AF-A0A8T5JXW4-F1
#
_entry.id   AF-A0A8T5JXW4-F1
#
_cell.length_a   1.000
_cell.length_b   1.000
_cell.length_c   1.000
_cell.angle_alpha   90.00
_cell.angle_beta   90.00
_cell.angle_gamma   90.00
#
_symmetry.space_group_name_H-M   'P 1'
#
loop_
_entity.id
_entity.type
_entity.pdbx_description
1 polymer ?
#
loop_
_entity_poly.entity_id
_entity_poly.type
_entity_poly.pdbx_seq_one_letter_code
_entity_poly.pdbx_strand_id
1 'polypeptide(L)' 'MQTNKKVQCKECLKKFHKKEIYTIQQFQYKKEPKYKWILVYFKKLKIDEWDSFCEECIMSYSKKVDDVWNKQKSQVI' A
#
# COMPACT_ATOMS: atom_id res chain seq x y z
N MET A 1 -22.69 20.50 -4.31
CA MET A 1 -21.41 19.99 -4.86
C MET A 1 -21.46 18.47 -4.85
N GLN A 2 -21.66 17.83 -6.00
CA GLN A 2 -21.73 16.37 -6.10
C GLN A 2 -20.35 15.76 -5.88
N THR A 3 -20.13 15.26 -4.67
CA THR A 3 -18.94 14.58 -4.18
C THR A 3 -18.85 13.19 -4.81
N ASN A 4 -18.44 13.12 -6.08
CA ASN A 4 -18.26 11.91 -6.88
C ASN A 4 -17.16 10.99 -6.27
N LYS A 5 -17.49 10.21 -5.23
CA LYS A 5 -16.67 9.09 -4.73
C LYS A 5 -16.75 7.94 -5.74
N LYS A 6 -15.93 8.01 -6.80
CA LYS A 6 -15.95 7.03 -7.90
C LYS A 6 -14.91 5.91 -7.75
N VAL A 7 -13.91 6.10 -6.88
CA VAL A 7 -12.82 5.13 -6.73
C VAL A 7 -13.02 4.30 -5.47
N GLN A 8 -12.81 3.01 -5.60
CA GLN A 8 -13.01 2.01 -4.55
C GLN A 8 -11.65 1.54 -4.03
N CYS A 9 -11.51 1.45 -2.71
CA CYS A 9 -10.31 0.90 -2.09
C CYS A 9 -10.25 -0.61 -2.32
N LYS A 10 -9.11 -1.12 -2.77
CA LYS A 10 -8.90 -2.56 -2.98
C LYS A 10 -8.99 -3.37 -1.68
N GLU A 11 -8.58 -2.79 -0.55
CA GLU A 11 -8.58 -3.44 0.76
C GLU A 11 -9.95 -3.43 1.43
N CYS A 12 -10.49 -2.23 1.69
CA CYS A 12 -11.70 -2.08 2.51
C CYS A 12 -12.99 -1.95 1.70
N LEU A 13 -12.91 -1.95 0.36
CA LEU A 13 -14.04 -1.80 -0.56
C LEU A 13 -14.86 -0.51 -0.40
N LYS A 14 -14.43 0.42 0.49
CA LYS A 14 -15.05 1.73 0.66
C LYS A 14 -14.73 2.61 -0.54
N LYS A 15 -15.70 3.44 -0.95
CA LYS A 15 -15.52 4.46 -1.98
C LYS A 15 -14.99 5.74 -1.35
N PHE A 16 -14.05 6.40 -2.02
CA PHE A 16 -13.42 7.63 -1.56
C PHE A 16 -13.18 8.61 -2.72
N HIS A 17 -12.74 9.84 -2.41
CA HIS A 17 -12.60 10.87 -3.43
C HIS A 17 -11.37 10.62 -4.32
N LYS A 18 -11.48 10.94 -5.61
CA LYS A 18 -10.36 10.76 -6.56
C LYS A 18 -9.08 11.52 -6.13
N LYS A 19 -9.21 12.60 -5.37
CA LYS A 19 -8.07 13.36 -4.83
C LYS A 19 -7.31 12.62 -3.73
N GLU A 20 -7.89 11.58 -3.14
CA GLU A 20 -7.35 10.80 -2.03
C GLU A 20 -6.94 9.40 -2.49
N ILE A 21 -6.54 9.22 -3.76
CA ILE A 21 -6.07 7.93 -4.27
C ILE A 21 -4.60 7.76 -3.92
N TYR A 22 -4.35 6.72 -3.13
CA TYR A 22 -3.03 6.24 -2.80
C TYR A 22 -2.78 4.94 -3.56
N THR A 23 -1.55 4.74 -4.01
CA THR A 23 -1.09 3.53 -4.71
C THR A 23 0.19 3.01 -4.07
N ILE A 24 0.60 1.80 -4.44
CA ILE A 24 1.87 1.22 -3.95
C ILE A 24 3.08 2.07 -4.38
N GLN A 25 2.96 2.86 -5.44
CA GLN A 25 4.04 3.72 -5.93
C GLN A 25 4.58 4.68 -4.88
N GLN A 26 3.79 5.07 -3.89
CA GLN A 26 4.26 5.91 -2.79
C GLN A 26 5.39 5.26 -1.99
N PHE A 27 5.49 3.94 -2.00
CA PHE A 27 6.58 3.21 -1.36
C PHE A 27 7.92 3.32 -2.11
N GLN A 28 7.95 3.88 -3.33
CA GLN A 28 9.20 4.14 -4.07
C GLN A 28 10.15 5.07 -3.31
N TYR A 29 9.59 5.97 -2.50
CA TYR A 29 10.36 6.93 -1.71
C TYR A 29 10.89 6.36 -0.38
N LYS A 30 10.54 5.11 -0.03
CA LYS A 30 11.12 4.46 1.16
C LYS A 30 12.57 4.07 0.90
N LYS A 31 13.45 4.40 1.85
CA LYS A 31 14.86 4.00 1.82
C LYS A 31 15.02 2.48 1.97
N GLU A 32 14.25 1.89 2.89
CA GLU A 32 14.18 0.45 3.11
C GLU A 32 12.75 0.05 3.50
N PRO A 33 12.25 -1.15 3.08
CA PRO A 33 12.83 -2.05 2.08
C PRO A 33 12.89 -1.43 0.67
N LYS A 34 13.76 -1.97 -0.21
CA LYS A 34 13.82 -1.53 -1.61
C LYS A 34 12.46 -1.73 -2.28
N TYR A 35 12.07 -0.81 -3.17
CA TYR A 35 10.79 -0.86 -3.87
C TYR A 35 10.50 -2.21 -4.56
N LYS A 36 11.53 -2.84 -5.15
CA LYS A 36 11.40 -4.19 -5.76
C LYS A 36 10.93 -5.26 -4.76
N TRP A 37 11.40 -5.22 -3.51
CA TRP A 37 10.94 -6.12 -2.46
C TRP A 37 9.47 -5.85 -2.11
N ILE A 38 9.11 -4.56 -2.04
CA ILE A 38 7.74 -4.11 -1.77
C ILE A 38 6.78 -4.60 -2.85
N LEU A 39 7.15 -4.48 -4.14
CA LEU A 39 6.37 -5.03 -5.24
C LEU A 39 6.15 -6.53 -5.12
N VAL A 40 7.19 -7.29 -4.75
CA VAL A 40 7.07 -8.75 -4.53
C VAL A 40 6.15 -9.06 -3.35
N TYR A 41 6.24 -8.28 -2.27
CA TYR A 41 5.35 -8.42 -1.10
C TYR A 41 3.88 -8.21 -1.48
N PHE A 42 3.56 -7.11 -2.15
CA PHE A 42 2.18 -6.81 -2.55
C PHE A 42 1.65 -7.77 -3.64
N LYS A 43 2.50 -8.24 -4.55
CA LYS A 43 2.12 -9.26 -5.54
C LYS A 43 1.66 -10.56 -4.88
N LYS A 44 2.29 -10.97 -3.76
CA LYS A 44 1.84 -12.14 -2.97
C LYS A 44 0.45 -11.94 -2.36
N LEU A 45 0.07 -10.70 -2.08
CA LEU A 45 -1.26 -10.31 -1.59
C LEU A 45 -2.27 -10.10 -2.73
N LYS A 46 -1.89 -10.37 -3.99
CA LYS A 46 -2.69 -10.12 -5.20
C LYS A 46 -3.10 -8.65 -5.36
N ILE A 47 -2.21 -7.75 -4.95
CA ILE A 47 -2.36 -6.32 -5.12
C ILE A 47 -1.44 -5.86 -6.25
N ASP A 48 -2.01 -5.13 -7.20
CA ASP A 48 -1.29 -4.51 -8.31
C ASP A 48 -0.79 -3.11 -7.94
N GLU A 49 0.26 -2.65 -8.62
CA GLU A 49 0.86 -1.34 -8.39
C GLU A 49 -0.14 -0.18 -8.55
N TRP A 50 -1.13 -0.35 -9.44
CA TRP A 50 -2.16 0.64 -9.72
C TRP A 50 -3.45 0.46 -8.93
N ASP A 51 -3.51 -0.53 -8.04
CA ASP A 51 -4.66 -0.68 -7.15
C ASP A 51 -4.80 0.57 -6.28
N SER A 52 -6.04 1.03 -6.16
CA SER A 52 -6.38 2.25 -5.43
C SER A 52 -6.63 1.96 -3.96
N PHE A 53 -6.05 2.77 -3.09
CA PHE A 53 -6.20 2.70 -1.64
C PHE A 53 -6.68 4.02 -1.07
N CYS A 54 -7.46 3.96 0.01
CA CYS A 54 -7.67 5.10 0.87
C CYS A 54 -6.46 5.28 1.81
N GLU A 55 -6.36 6.47 2.40
CA GLU A 55 -5.27 6.85 3.31
C GLU A 55 -5.08 5.85 4.46
N GLU A 56 -6.16 5.47 5.15
CA GLU A 56 -6.11 4.51 6.26
C GLU A 56 -5.49 3.17 5.85
N CYS A 57 -5.89 2.65 4.69
CA CYS A 57 -5.41 1.37 4.20
C CYS A 57 -3.95 1.44 3.75
N ILE A 58 -3.54 2.49 3.03
CA ILE A 58 -2.14 2.61 2.60
C ILE A 58 -1.21 2.80 3.81
N MET A 59 -1.64 3.55 4.84
CA MET A 59 -0.88 3.71 6.08
C MET A 59 -0.78 2.39 6.85
N SER A 60 -1.86 1.61 6.91
CA SER A 60 -1.83 0.26 7.50
C SER A 60 -0.83 -0.64 6.79
N TYR A 61 -0.84 -0.61 5.45
CA TYR A 61 0.11 -1.36 4.64
C TYR A 61 1.55 -0.90 4.83
N SER A 62 1.78 0.40 5.01
CA SER A 62 3.11 0.94 5.31
C SER A 62 3.69 0.33 6.59
N LYS A 63 2.89 0.22 7.65
CA LYS A 63 3.30 -0.42 8.91
C LYS A 63 3.55 -1.93 8.72
N LYS A 64 2.65 -2.63 8.01
CA LYS A 64 2.82 -4.07 7.72
C LYS A 64 4.11 -4.37 6.95
N VAL A 65 4.43 -3.54 5.95
CA VAL A 65 5.68 -3.65 5.18
C VAL A 65 6.90 -3.53 6.10
N ASP A 66 6.91 -2.53 6.97
CA ASP A 66 8.02 -2.29 7.90
C ASP A 66 8.14 -3.44 8.92
N ASP A 67 7.03 -3.92 9.47
CA ASP A 67 7.01 -5.04 10.41
C ASP A 67 7.54 -6.34 9.79
N VAL A 68 7.10 -6.68 8.59
CA VAL A 68 7.53 -7.89 7.89
C VAL A 68 9.00 -7.79 7.51
N TRP A 69 9.45 -6.61 7.04
CA TRP A 69 10.85 -6.38 6.71
C TRP A 69 11.74 -6.50 7.95
N ASN A 70 11.36 -5.88 9.07
CA ASN A 70 12.11 -5.94 10.32
C ASN A 70 12.16 -7.37 10.89
N LYS A 71 11.06 -8.12 10.83
CA LYS A 71 11.04 -9.54 11.23
C LYS A 71 11.97 -10.38 10.36
N GLN A 72 11.99 -10.16 9.05
CA GLN A 72 12.93 -10.86 8.16
C GLN A 72 14.38 -10.53 8.50
N LYS A 73 14.72 -9.26 8.75
CA LYS A 73 16.08 -8.90 9.19
C LYS A 73 16.44 -9.58 10.51
N SER A 74 15.52 -9.60 11.48
CA SER A 74 15.76 -10.19 12.80
C SER A 74 15.88 -11.71 12.78
N GLN A 75 15.35 -12.39 11.77
CA GLN A 75 15.48 -13.85 11.60
C GLN A 75 16.79 -14.26 10.90
N VAL A 76 17.54 -13.31 10.35
CA VAL A 76 18.81 -13.53 9.65
C VAL A 76 20.02 -13.25 10.57
N ILE A 77 19.77 -13.05 11.86
CA ILE A 77 20.77 -12.93 12.95
C ILE A 77 20.62 -14.15 13.84
#